data_AF-K1S974-F1
#
_entry.id   AF-K1S974-F1
#
_cell.length_a   1.000
_cell.length_b   1.000
_cell.length_c   1.000
_cell.angle_alpha   90.00
_cell.angle_beta   90.00
_cell.angle_gamma   90.00
#
_symmetry.space_group_name_H-M   'P 1'
#
loop_
_entity.id
_entity.type
_entity.pdbx_description
1 polymer ?
#
loop_
_entity_poly.entity_id
_entity_poly.type
_entity_poly.pdbx_seq_one_letter_code
_entity_poly.pdbx_strand_id
1 'polypeptide(L)'
;ADNTFGAGGYLCQPIKWGANVVLHAATKWIGGHGNSMGGVAIDGGNFDWGNGRYPLISEPSEGYHGFNFWENCGDQAFAVRARCEVLRDTGACQSPFNSFLLLQGLETLSLRVQRSVDNALEMAQWLEKHPKIESVNYPGLKSSPFHDLAKKYLTNGFGGVLTFRVK
;
A
#
# COMPACT_ATOMS: atom_id res chain seq x y z
N ALA A 1 -4.90 3.13 5.01
CA ALA A 1 -4.88 1.71 4.59
C ALA A 1 -3.46 1.32 4.21
N ASP A 2 -2.95 0.19 4.69
CA ASP A 2 -1.72 -0.40 4.13
C ASP A 2 -2.08 -1.09 2.82
N ASN A 3 -1.50 -0.63 1.71
CA ASN A 3 -1.76 -1.14 0.37
C ASN A 3 -0.52 -1.80 -0.24
N THR A 4 0.40 -2.28 0.60
CA THR A 4 1.63 -2.94 0.13
C THR A 4 1.29 -4.09 -0.83
N PHE A 5 0.30 -4.92 -0.50
CA PHE A 5 -0.21 -6.01 -1.35
C PHE A 5 -0.98 -5.54 -2.59
N GLY A 6 -1.44 -4.29 -2.62
CA GLY A 6 -2.00 -3.66 -3.81
C GLY A 6 -0.94 -3.26 -4.84
N ALA A 7 0.34 -3.53 -4.54
CA ALA A 7 1.49 -3.36 -5.42
C ALA A 7 1.53 -1.99 -6.11
N GLY A 8 1.69 -0.93 -5.31
CA GLY A 8 1.79 0.44 -5.80
C GLY A 8 0.52 0.99 -6.45
N GLY A 9 -0.64 0.37 -6.21
CA GLY A 9 -1.91 0.79 -6.80
C GLY A 9 -2.31 0.01 -8.05
N TYR A 10 -1.49 -0.94 -8.51
CA TYR A 10 -1.77 -1.73 -9.71
C TYR A 10 -2.93 -2.72 -9.51
N LEU A 11 -3.01 -3.32 -8.32
CA LEU A 11 -4.07 -4.28 -7.98
C LEU A 11 -5.23 -3.65 -7.22
N CYS A 12 -4.99 -2.60 -6.43
CA CYS A 12 -6.05 -1.93 -5.68
C CYS A 12 -5.67 -0.48 -5.44
N GLN A 13 -6.64 0.43 -5.56
CA GLN A 13 -6.47 1.86 -5.29
C GLN A 13 -7.42 2.28 -4.18
N PRO A 14 -7.06 2.08 -2.89
CA PRO A 14 -7.96 2.30 -1.76
C PRO A 14 -8.54 3.72 -1.66
N ILE A 15 -7.85 4.74 -2.17
CA ILE A 15 -8.35 6.12 -2.19
C ILE A 15 -9.67 6.21 -2.97
N LYS A 16 -9.81 5.45 -4.07
CA LYS A 16 -11.08 5.35 -4.83
C LYS A 16 -12.22 4.69 -4.05
N TRP A 17 -11.89 3.99 -2.96
CA TRP A 17 -12.82 3.30 -2.07
C TRP A 17 -12.99 4.01 -0.72
N GLY A 18 -12.55 5.27 -0.61
CA GLY A 18 -12.76 6.10 0.57
C GLY A 18 -11.63 6.08 1.60
N ALA A 19 -10.48 5.44 1.32
CA ALA A 19 -9.32 5.60 2.17
C ALA A 19 -8.74 7.02 2.05
N ASN A 20 -8.35 7.61 3.17
CA ASN A 20 -7.81 8.98 3.20
C ASN A 20 -6.29 9.04 3.10
N VAL A 21 -5.62 8.05 3.67
CA VAL A 21 -4.15 7.90 3.61
C VAL A 21 -3.82 6.46 3.25
N VAL A 22 -2.88 6.28 2.33
CA VAL A 22 -2.39 4.97 1.90
C VAL A 22 -0.90 4.83 2.23
N LEU A 23 -0.53 3.68 2.81
CA LEU A 23 0.86 3.36 3.14
C LEU A 23 1.34 2.19 2.28
N HIS A 24 2.63 2.19 1.96
CA HIS A 24 3.30 1.08 1.29
C HIS A 24 4.66 0.81 1.95
N ALA A 25 4.97 -0.46 2.20
CA ALA A 25 6.35 -0.90 2.28
C ALA A 25 6.91 -1.03 0.85
N ALA A 26 7.51 0.05 0.34
CA ALA A 26 8.09 0.09 -0.99
C ALA A 26 9.18 -0.96 -1.21
N THR A 27 9.81 -1.43 -0.12
CA THR A 27 10.69 -2.61 -0.08
C THR A 27 10.13 -3.83 -0.82
N LYS A 28 8.80 -4.02 -0.85
CA LYS A 28 8.15 -5.20 -1.42
C LYS A 28 7.92 -5.06 -2.92
N TRP A 29 6.66 -5.03 -3.38
CA TRP A 29 6.35 -5.11 -4.81
C TRP A 29 6.80 -3.90 -5.63
N ILE A 30 6.83 -2.70 -5.03
CA ILE A 30 7.29 -1.47 -5.69
C ILE A 30 8.75 -1.63 -6.11
N GLY A 31 9.65 -1.86 -5.14
CA GLY A 31 11.06 -2.15 -5.41
C GLY A 31 11.28 -3.46 -6.15
N GLY A 32 10.55 -4.52 -5.81
CA GLY A 32 10.44 -5.76 -6.58
C GLY A 32 11.66 -6.68 -6.60
N HIS A 33 12.84 -6.19 -6.21
CA HIS A 33 14.11 -6.89 -6.38
C HIS A 33 14.82 -7.26 -5.06
N GLY A 34 14.20 -6.99 -3.91
CA GLY A 34 14.74 -7.38 -2.60
C GLY A 34 16.08 -6.75 -2.23
N ASN A 35 16.45 -5.64 -2.88
CA ASN A 35 17.77 -5.02 -2.75
C ASN A 35 17.76 -3.68 -1.98
N SER A 36 16.57 -3.15 -1.67
CA SER A 36 16.41 -1.83 -1.05
C SER A 36 15.24 -1.81 -0.10
N MET A 37 15.44 -1.20 1.07
CA MET A 37 14.34 -0.87 1.96
C MET A 37 13.78 0.52 1.64
N GLY A 38 12.48 0.68 1.80
CA GLY A 38 11.81 1.98 1.78
C GLY A 38 10.33 1.90 2.12
N GLY A 39 9.77 3.04 2.49
CA GLY A 39 8.35 3.24 2.76
C GLY A 39 7.81 4.46 2.01
N VAL A 40 6.52 4.44 1.70
CA VAL A 40 5.82 5.58 1.09
C VAL A 40 4.49 5.77 1.80
N ALA A 41 4.21 7.02 2.19
CA ALA A 41 2.89 7.46 2.60
C ALA A 41 2.29 8.35 1.50
N ILE A 42 1.03 8.11 1.18
CA ILE A 42 0.27 8.81 0.14
C ILE A 42 -0.93 9.45 0.82
N ASP A 43 -1.00 10.78 0.76
CA ASP A 43 -2.17 11.56 1.16
C ASP A 43 -3.16 11.59 0.00
N GLY A 44 -4.42 11.24 0.27
CA GLY A 44 -5.47 11.22 -0.73
C GLY A 44 -6.10 12.57 -0.99
N GLY A 45 -5.84 13.58 -0.16
CA GLY A 45 -6.41 14.92 -0.31
C GLY A 45 -7.95 14.96 -0.26
N ASN A 46 -8.57 13.96 0.36
CA ASN A 46 -10.01 13.73 0.32
C ASN A 46 -10.65 13.67 1.71
N PHE A 47 -9.98 14.25 2.71
CA PHE A 47 -10.42 14.21 4.10
C PHE A 47 -10.36 15.59 4.75
N ASP A 48 -11.44 15.96 5.42
CA ASP A 48 -11.51 17.18 6.21
C ASP A 48 -10.78 16.98 7.54
N TRP A 49 -9.54 17.47 7.62
CA TRP A 49 -8.75 17.46 8.85
C TRP A 49 -9.23 18.52 9.86
N GLY A 50 -10.00 19.52 9.42
CA GLY A 50 -10.54 20.62 10.22
C GLY A 50 -11.85 20.33 10.94
N ASN A 51 -12.37 19.10 10.89
CA ASN A 51 -13.64 18.70 11.52
C ASN A 51 -13.65 18.70 13.06
N GLY A 52 -12.65 19.30 13.71
CA GLY A 52 -12.51 19.39 15.17
C GLY A 52 -11.92 18.15 15.85
N ARG A 53 -11.61 17.07 15.11
CA ARG A 53 -11.05 15.83 15.68
C ARG A 53 -9.54 15.70 15.59
N TYR A 54 -8.88 16.51 14.77
CA TYR A 54 -7.45 16.37 14.45
C TYR A 54 -6.65 17.65 14.75
N PRO A 55 -6.67 18.15 16.00
CA PRO A 55 -6.04 19.42 16.34
C PRO A 55 -4.53 19.46 16.05
N LEU A 56 -3.85 18.31 16.08
CA LEU A 56 -2.43 18.23 15.70
C LEU A 56 -2.16 18.58 14.24
N ILE A 57 -3.17 18.55 13.37
CA ILE A 57 -3.08 18.96 11.97
C ILE A 57 -3.81 20.28 11.74
N SER A 58 -4.95 20.48 12.40
CA SER A 58 -5.86 21.60 12.15
C SER A 58 -5.59 22.87 12.97
N GLU A 59 -4.75 22.81 14.00
CA GLU A 59 -4.39 23.96 14.82
C GLU A 59 -2.95 24.43 14.56
N PRO A 60 -2.60 25.68 14.96
CA PRO A 60 -1.24 26.20 14.86
C PRO A 60 -0.21 25.27 15.51
N SER A 61 0.83 24.88 14.77
CA SER A 61 1.90 24.06 15.31
C SER A 61 2.97 24.89 16.02
N GLU A 62 3.23 24.56 17.29
CA GLU A 62 4.37 25.07 18.06
C GLU A 62 5.71 24.70 17.39
N GLY A 63 5.84 23.47 16.90
CA GLY A 63 7.05 22.94 16.27
C GLY A 63 7.39 23.58 14.93
N TYR A 64 6.49 24.41 14.39
CA TYR A 64 6.65 25.14 13.13
C TYR A 64 6.21 26.61 13.25
N HIS A 65 6.50 27.24 14.39
CA HIS A 65 6.33 28.69 14.63
C HIS A 65 4.89 29.22 14.46
N GLY A 66 3.90 28.43 14.90
CA GLY A 66 2.49 28.77 14.80
C GLY A 66 1.91 28.53 13.40
N PHE A 67 2.63 27.88 12.50
CA PHE A 67 2.10 27.52 11.19
C PHE A 67 0.94 26.53 11.33
N ASN A 68 -0.20 26.87 10.75
CA ASN A 68 -1.37 25.99 10.71
C ASN A 68 -1.36 25.21 9.39
N PHE A 69 -1.04 23.91 9.44
CA PHE A 69 -0.93 23.07 8.24
C PHE A 69 -2.27 22.93 7.50
N TRP A 70 -3.39 22.85 8.21
CA TRP A 70 -4.69 22.76 7.58
C TRP A 70 -5.08 24.06 6.86
N GLU A 71 -5.01 25.19 7.54
CA GLU A 71 -5.37 26.49 6.95
C GLU A 71 -4.48 26.86 5.76
N ASN A 72 -3.19 26.55 5.83
CA ASN A 72 -2.22 26.98 4.82
C ASN A 72 -1.98 25.96 3.71
N CYS A 73 -2.21 24.66 3.93
CA CYS A 73 -1.95 23.60 2.95
C CYS A 73 -3.20 22.85 2.49
N GLY A 74 -4.37 23.09 3.11
CA GLY A 74 -5.64 22.50 2.70
C GLY A 74 -5.59 20.97 2.61
N ASP A 75 -5.97 20.44 1.45
CA ASP A 75 -6.03 18.99 1.18
C ASP A 75 -4.66 18.28 1.27
N GLN A 76 -3.55 19.02 1.24
CA GLN A 76 -2.20 18.46 1.38
C GLN A 76 -1.67 18.48 2.82
N ALA A 77 -2.47 18.95 3.78
CA ALA A 77 -2.01 19.21 5.15
C ALA A 77 -1.37 17.99 5.83
N PHE A 78 -1.91 16.78 5.60
CA PHE A 78 -1.34 15.56 6.19
C PHE A 78 0.05 15.25 5.60
N ALA A 79 0.20 15.24 4.27
CA ALA A 79 1.49 15.00 3.63
C ALA A 79 2.54 16.05 4.00
N VAL A 80 2.17 17.33 4.02
CA VAL A 80 3.08 18.43 4.33
C VAL A 80 3.53 18.35 5.78
N ARG A 81 2.60 18.17 6.72
CA ARG A 81 2.95 18.04 8.14
C ARG A 81 3.82 16.80 8.40
N ALA A 82 3.49 15.65 7.80
CA ALA A 82 4.28 14.44 7.92
C ALA A 82 5.74 14.66 7.47
N ARG A 83 5.96 15.48 6.44
CA ARG A 83 7.30 15.87 5.99
C ARG A 83 7.98 16.90 6.90
N CYS A 84 7.27 17.97 7.27
CA CYS A 84 7.86 19.11 7.98
C CYS A 84 8.15 18.82 9.46
N GLU A 85 7.33 17.99 10.10
CA GLU A 85 7.48 17.67 11.52
C GLU A 85 7.93 16.23 11.74
N VAL A 86 7.11 15.26 11.31
CA VAL A 86 7.33 13.86 11.67
C VAL A 86 8.65 13.37 11.10
N LEU A 87 8.93 13.62 9.83
CA LEU A 87 10.20 13.23 9.22
C LEU A 87 11.39 14.01 9.81
N ARG A 88 11.22 15.32 10.06
CA ARG A 88 12.27 16.16 10.66
C ARG A 88 12.68 15.64 12.03
N ASP A 89 11.71 15.29 12.87
CA ASP A 89 11.94 14.94 14.28
C ASP A 89 12.34 13.47 14.45
N THR A 90 11.82 12.56 13.62
CA THR A 90 12.12 11.12 13.71
C THR A 90 13.33 10.69 12.87
N GLY A 91 13.72 11.48 11.86
CA GLY A 91 14.89 11.21 11.03
C GLY A 91 14.74 10.00 10.09
N ALA A 92 13.52 9.51 9.85
CA ALA A 92 13.24 8.37 8.96
C ALA A 92 13.42 8.71 7.46
N CYS A 93 14.57 9.29 7.11
CA CYS A 93 14.90 9.77 5.77
C CYS A 93 15.33 8.63 4.85
N GLN A 94 14.73 8.58 3.66
CA GLN A 94 15.06 7.60 2.64
C GLN A 94 16.38 7.95 1.95
N SER A 95 17.32 7.00 1.90
CA SER A 95 18.56 7.14 1.12
C SER A 95 18.25 7.45 -0.35
N PRO A 96 18.89 8.47 -0.97
CA PRO A 96 18.71 8.77 -2.39
C PRO A 96 19.05 7.57 -3.30
N PHE A 97 20.05 6.77 -2.93
CA PHE A 97 20.41 5.57 -3.66
C PHE A 97 19.32 4.49 -3.57
N ASN A 98 18.73 4.29 -2.38
CA ASN A 98 17.59 3.38 -2.26
C ASN A 98 16.39 3.89 -3.06
N SER A 99 16.13 5.21 -3.07
CA SER A 99 15.07 5.80 -3.91
C SER A 99 15.29 5.52 -5.38
N PHE A 100 16.52 5.67 -5.88
CA PHE A 100 16.89 5.31 -7.25
C PHE A 100 16.61 3.83 -7.55
N LEU A 101 17.02 2.91 -6.67
CA LEU A 101 16.76 1.49 -6.85
C LEU A 101 15.27 1.13 -6.80
N LEU A 102 14.48 1.81 -5.96
CA LEU A 102 13.03 1.66 -5.94
C LEU A 102 12.37 2.16 -7.25
N LEU A 103 12.86 3.26 -7.82
CA LEU A 103 12.41 3.75 -9.13
C LEU A 103 12.72 2.74 -10.24
N GLN A 104 13.93 2.16 -10.24
CA GLN A 104 14.30 1.11 -11.20
C GLN A 104 13.36 -0.11 -11.11
N GLY A 105 12.96 -0.48 -9.89
CA GLY A 105 11.91 -1.47 -9.70
C GLY A 105 10.57 -1.04 -10.31
N LEU A 106 10.13 0.18 -10.01
CA LEU A 106 8.83 0.71 -10.41
C LEU A 106 8.60 0.67 -11.93
N GLU A 107 9.63 0.85 -12.75
CA GLU A 107 9.58 0.76 -14.23
C GLU A 107 8.98 -0.54 -14.76
N THR A 108 9.12 -1.64 -14.00
CA THR A 108 8.63 -2.97 -14.39
C THR A 108 7.49 -3.48 -13.50
N LEU A 109 6.91 -2.61 -12.65
CA LEU A 109 5.92 -2.99 -11.64
C LEU A 109 4.75 -3.78 -12.23
N SER A 110 4.06 -3.24 -13.24
CA SER A 110 2.89 -3.90 -13.83
C SER A 110 3.22 -5.26 -14.42
N LEU A 111 4.33 -5.36 -15.15
CA LEU A 111 4.78 -6.62 -15.79
C LEU A 111 5.08 -7.70 -14.76
N ARG A 112 5.85 -7.35 -13.73
CA ARG A 112 6.21 -8.26 -12.63
C ARG A 112 4.98 -8.70 -11.86
N VAL A 113 4.11 -7.74 -11.53
CA VAL A 113 2.92 -8.02 -10.71
C VAL A 113 1.93 -8.87 -11.49
N GLN A 114 1.65 -8.57 -12.76
CA GLN A 114 0.76 -9.38 -13.59
C GLN A 114 1.23 -10.85 -13.63
N ARG A 115 2.52 -11.08 -13.96
CA ARG A 115 3.05 -12.44 -13.97
C ARG A 115 2.98 -13.11 -12.59
N SER A 116 3.22 -12.35 -11.52
CA SER A 116 3.16 -12.89 -10.15
C SER A 116 1.76 -13.32 -9.74
N VAL A 117 0.73 -12.52 -10.09
CA VAL A 117 -0.66 -12.85 -9.72
C VAL A 117 -1.24 -13.97 -10.58
N ASP A 118 -0.85 -14.07 -11.85
CA ASP A 118 -1.22 -15.20 -12.72
C ASP A 118 -0.65 -16.50 -12.17
N ASN A 119 0.65 -16.50 -11.83
CA ASN A 119 1.31 -17.66 -11.23
C ASN A 119 0.68 -18.05 -9.89
N ALA A 120 0.31 -17.09 -9.05
CA ALA A 120 -0.32 -17.35 -7.76
C ALA A 120 -1.70 -17.99 -7.92
N LEU A 121 -2.51 -17.54 -8.89
CA LEU A 121 -3.82 -18.14 -9.16
C LEU A 121 -3.68 -19.58 -9.68
N GLU A 122 -2.79 -19.80 -10.65
CA GLU A 122 -2.52 -21.13 -11.20
C GLU A 122 -2.05 -22.10 -10.09
N MET A 123 -1.11 -21.65 -9.26
CA MET A 123 -0.60 -22.44 -8.13
C MET A 123 -1.70 -22.72 -7.10
N ALA A 124 -2.53 -21.75 -6.76
CA ALA A 124 -3.63 -21.95 -5.81
C ALA A 124 -4.62 -23.00 -6.33
N GLN A 125 -4.99 -22.95 -7.61
CA GLN A 125 -5.91 -23.92 -8.23
C GLN A 125 -5.29 -25.32 -8.34
N TRP A 126 -3.98 -25.40 -8.60
CA TRP A 126 -3.26 -26.66 -8.60
C TRP A 126 -3.20 -27.28 -7.20
N LEU A 127 -2.85 -26.48 -6.18
CA LEU A 127 -2.80 -26.91 -4.78
C LEU A 127 -4.16 -27.37 -4.27
N GLU A 128 -5.25 -26.71 -4.65
CA GLU A 128 -6.63 -27.06 -4.22
C GLU A 128 -7.03 -28.48 -4.67
N LYS A 129 -6.45 -28.96 -5.78
CA LYS A 129 -6.72 -30.30 -6.32
C LYS A 129 -5.74 -31.37 -5.82
N HIS A 130 -4.68 -30.96 -5.13
CA HIS A 130 -3.57 -31.86 -4.82
C HIS A 130 -3.90 -32.77 -3.62
N PRO A 131 -3.74 -34.10 -3.72
CA PRO A 131 -4.22 -35.06 -2.71
C PRO A 131 -3.51 -34.97 -1.36
N LYS A 132 -2.35 -34.31 -1.27
CA LYS A 132 -1.62 -34.07 -0.01
C LYS A 132 -1.91 -32.71 0.65
N ILE A 133 -2.74 -31.88 0.03
CA ILE A 133 -3.11 -30.57 0.56
C ILE A 133 -4.46 -30.69 1.24
N GLU A 134 -4.55 -30.15 2.45
CA GLU A 134 -5.77 -30.12 3.25
C GLU A 134 -6.64 -28.90 2.89
N SER A 135 -6.02 -27.73 2.75
CA SER A 135 -6.73 -26.49 2.40
C SER A 135 -5.80 -25.47 1.74
N VAL A 136 -6.37 -24.57 0.95
CA VAL A 136 -5.69 -23.43 0.33
C VAL A 136 -6.46 -22.16 0.68
N ASN A 137 -5.75 -21.12 1.10
CA ASN A 137 -6.29 -19.79 1.33
C ASN A 137 -5.71 -18.83 0.30
N TYR A 138 -6.55 -18.51 -0.70
CA TYR A 138 -6.24 -17.52 -1.73
C TYR A 138 -7.54 -16.85 -2.20
N PRO A 139 -7.65 -15.51 -2.19
CA PRO A 139 -8.89 -14.81 -2.53
C PRO A 139 -9.32 -14.99 -3.99
N GLY A 140 -8.43 -15.42 -4.88
CA GLY A 140 -8.75 -15.72 -6.27
C GLY A 140 -9.50 -17.05 -6.48
N LEU A 141 -9.52 -17.94 -5.48
CA LEU A 141 -10.26 -19.20 -5.57
C LEU A 141 -11.77 -18.97 -5.38
N LYS A 142 -12.60 -19.67 -6.17
CA LYS A 142 -14.07 -19.60 -6.05
C LYS A 142 -14.58 -20.09 -4.69
N SER A 143 -13.83 -20.99 -4.05
CA SER A 143 -14.09 -21.52 -2.72
C SER A 143 -13.78 -20.53 -1.59
N SER A 144 -13.03 -19.46 -1.88
CA SER A 144 -12.66 -18.47 -0.87
C SER A 144 -13.89 -17.68 -0.40
N PRO A 145 -14.10 -17.50 0.91
CA PRO A 145 -15.19 -16.67 1.43
C PRO A 145 -15.04 -15.20 1.04
N PHE A 146 -13.85 -14.77 0.61
CA PHE A 146 -13.56 -13.40 0.20
C PHE A 146 -13.57 -13.20 -1.31
N HIS A 147 -13.91 -14.22 -2.10
CA HIS A 147 -13.79 -14.18 -3.56
C HIS A 147 -14.59 -13.02 -4.19
N ASP A 148 -15.80 -12.75 -3.71
CA ASP A 148 -16.63 -11.67 -4.22
C ASP A 148 -16.10 -10.27 -3.83
N LEU A 149 -15.57 -10.13 -2.61
CA LEU A 149 -14.90 -8.89 -2.20
C LEU A 149 -13.61 -8.67 -3.02
N ALA A 150 -12.86 -9.74 -3.28
CA ALA A 150 -11.65 -9.68 -4.08
C ALA A 150 -11.95 -9.25 -5.52
N LYS A 151 -13.01 -9.79 -6.14
CA LYS A 151 -13.49 -9.34 -7.46
C LYS A 151 -13.96 -7.88 -7.47
N LYS A 152 -14.53 -7.40 -6.36
CA LYS A 152 -14.98 -6.01 -6.23
C LYS A 152 -13.81 -5.03 -6.10
N TYR A 153 -12.84 -5.33 -5.24
CA TYR A 153 -11.81 -4.36 -4.85
C TYR A 153 -10.51 -4.49 -5.63
N LEU A 154 -10.19 -5.68 -6.12
CA LEU A 154 -8.94 -5.95 -6.83
C LEU A 154 -9.14 -5.91 -8.35
N THR A 155 -8.19 -5.29 -9.03
CA THR A 155 -8.08 -5.25 -10.49
C THR A 155 -6.83 -5.99 -10.94
N ASN A 156 -6.82 -6.53 -12.16
CA ASN A 156 -5.65 -7.19 -12.78
C ASN A 156 -5.15 -8.47 -12.06
N GLY A 157 -5.87 -8.99 -11.07
CA GLY A 157 -5.55 -10.24 -10.38
C GLY A 157 -5.89 -10.20 -8.88
N PHE A 158 -5.53 -11.26 -8.15
CA PHE A 158 -5.96 -11.48 -6.76
C PHE A 158 -4.81 -11.42 -5.73
N GLY A 159 -3.69 -10.80 -6.10
CA GLY A 159 -2.49 -10.70 -5.25
C GLY A 159 -1.51 -11.86 -5.46
N GLY A 160 -0.25 -11.65 -5.06
CA GLY A 160 0.83 -12.62 -5.29
C GLY A 160 1.10 -13.56 -4.11
N VAL A 161 0.19 -13.66 -3.13
CA VAL A 161 0.41 -14.42 -1.89
C VAL A 161 -0.76 -15.35 -1.65
N LEU A 162 -0.44 -16.61 -1.36
CA LEU A 162 -1.36 -17.65 -0.95
C LEU A 162 -0.79 -18.39 0.26
N THR A 163 -1.63 -19.06 1.03
CA THR A 163 -1.19 -20.02 2.03
C THR A 163 -1.92 -21.35 1.83
N PHE A 164 -1.35 -22.45 2.33
CA PHE A 164 -1.98 -23.76 2.26
C PHE A 164 -1.56 -24.61 3.47
N ARG A 165 -2.36 -25.63 3.77
CA ARG A 165 -2.08 -26.60 4.83
C ARG A 165 -1.83 -27.97 4.21
N VAL A 166 -0.77 -28.63 4.66
CA VAL A 166 -0.45 -30.02 4.28
C VAL A 166 -1.18 -30.95 5.25
N LYS A 167 -1.61 -32.11 4.75
CA LYS A 167 -2.24 -33.18 5.54
C LYS A 167 -1.29 -33.81 6.56
#